data_AF-A0A2G6IMK7-F1
#
_entry.id   AF-A0A2G6IMK7-F1
#
_cell.length_a   1.000
_cell.length_b   1.000
_cell.length_c   1.000
_cell.angle_alpha   90.00
_cell.angle_beta   90.00
_cell.angle_gamma   90.00
#
_symmetry.space_group_name_H-M   'P 1'
#
loop_
_entity.id
_entity.type
_entity.pdbx_description
1 polymer ?
#
loop_
_entity_poly.entity_id
_entity_poly.type
_entity_poly.pdbx_seq_one_letter_code
_entity_poly.pdbx_strand_id
1 'polypeptide(L)'
;SGAVVLVSHDMHLLSLVADRLWLVEGGRVAPFEGDLEAYRAKLLAGDEKPKPLKEKTKTREQKRADRDTLLALRAEVRKCEARVEKIEEMREKLAAKLADPALYEDDRIGDLEVWQKKYAEVMEGLDKAEALWMAASERLEAAEG
;
A
#
# COMPACT_ATOMS: atom_id res chain seq x y z
N SER A 1 15.62 22.44 17.49
CA SER A 1 14.30 22.41 16.82
C SER A 1 14.55 22.33 15.34
N GLY A 2 14.14 21.24 14.70
CA GLY A 2 14.37 21.02 13.27
C GLY A 2 13.07 20.58 12.62
N ALA A 3 12.79 21.09 11.42
CA ALA A 3 11.70 20.62 10.60
C ALA A 3 12.30 19.83 9.43
N VAL A 4 11.71 18.68 9.11
CA VAL A 4 12.09 17.84 7.96
C VAL A 4 10.95 17.93 6.95
N VAL A 5 11.28 18.25 5.71
CA VAL A 5 10.33 18.28 4.60
C VAL A 5 10.61 17.06 3.72
N LEU A 6 9.64 16.16 3.63
CA LEU A 6 9.73 14.94 2.85
C LEU A 6 8.83 15.07 1.61
N VAL A 7 9.38 14.76 0.43
CA VAL A 7 8.64 14.66 -0.83
C VAL A 7 8.76 13.22 -1.31
N SER A 8 7.64 12.50 -1.37
CA SER A 8 7.60 11.10 -1.80
C SER A 8 6.38 10.85 -2.69
N HIS A 9 6.48 9.83 -3.53
CA HIS A 9 5.36 9.30 -4.31
C HIS A 9 4.72 8.08 -3.63
N ASP A 10 5.36 7.58 -2.58
CA ASP A 10 4.88 6.47 -1.78
C ASP A 10 3.90 6.98 -0.70
N MET A 11 2.62 6.69 -0.92
CA MET A 11 1.55 7.14 -0.02
C MET A 11 1.57 6.45 1.34
N HIS A 12 2.11 5.23 1.44
CA HIS A 12 2.15 4.48 2.69
C HIS A 12 3.20 5.07 3.63
N LEU A 13 4.38 5.39 3.08
CA LEU A 13 5.42 6.11 3.80
C LEU A 13 4.95 7.49 4.28
N LEU A 14 4.25 8.24 3.41
CA LEU A 14 3.72 9.55 3.77
C LEU A 14 2.62 9.45 4.84
N SER A 15 1.78 8.42 4.80
CA SER A 15 0.72 8.20 5.80
C SER A 15 1.28 7.93 7.19
N LEU A 16 2.40 7.21 7.27
CA LEU A 16 3.03 6.83 8.54
C LEU A 16 3.88 7.94 9.17
N VAL A 17 4.41 8.87 8.37
CA VAL A 17 5.44 9.83 8.82
C VAL A 17 4.97 11.29 8.77
N ALA A 18 3.96 11.64 7.96
CA ALA A 18 3.57 13.03 7.77
C ALA A 18 2.56 13.51 8.83
N ASP A 19 2.98 14.46 9.67
CA ASP A 19 2.07 15.18 10.59
C ASP A 19 1.22 16.25 9.87
N ARG A 20 1.70 16.80 8.76
CA ARG A 20 1.07 17.92 8.04
C ARG A 20 1.28 17.81 6.55
N LEU A 21 0.19 17.88 5.79
CA LEU A 21 0.21 17.83 4.33
C LEU A 21 0.15 19.23 3.74
N TRP A 22 0.91 19.46 2.68
CA TRP A 22 0.92 20.71 1.93
C TRP A 22 0.69 20.38 0.45
N LEU A 23 -0.33 21.02 -0.14
CA LEU A 23 -0.71 20.82 -1.52
C LEU A 23 -0.09 21.89 -2.41
N VAL A 24 0.58 21.46 -3.48
CA VAL A 24 1.11 22.33 -4.52
C VAL A 24 0.23 22.21 -5.77
N GLU A 25 -0.52 23.26 -6.09
CA GLU A 25 -1.42 23.28 -7.24
C GLU A 25 -1.39 24.69 -7.88
N GLY A 26 -1.37 24.76 -9.22
CA GLY A 26 -1.42 26.04 -9.94
C GLY A 26 -0.30 27.05 -9.60
N GLY A 27 0.88 26.57 -9.19
CA GLY A 27 2.02 27.41 -8.80
C GLY A 27 1.92 28.03 -7.40
N ARG A 28 0.97 27.59 -6.55
CA ARG A 28 0.86 28.01 -5.15
C ARG A 28 0.92 26.81 -4.21
N VAL A 29 1.44 27.04 -3.00
CA VAL A 29 1.49 26.03 -1.93
C VAL A 29 0.50 26.43 -0.84
N ALA A 30 -0.40 25.53 -0.47
CA ALA A 30 -1.35 25.75 0.62
C ALA A 30 -1.34 24.54 1.57
N PRO A 31 -1.53 24.74 2.89
CA PRO A 31 -1.73 23.64 3.82
C PRO A 31 -2.99 22.86 3.44
N PHE A 32 -2.91 21.54 3.46
CA PHE A 32 -4.03 20.65 3.17
C PHE A 32 -4.57 20.08 4.49
N GLU A 33 -5.85 20.32 4.76
CA GLU A 33 -6.51 19.93 6.02
C GLU A 33 -7.10 18.51 5.99
N GLY A 34 -6.99 17.78 4.88
CA GLY A 34 -7.42 16.37 4.79
C GLY A 34 -6.25 15.40 4.85
N ASP A 35 -6.54 14.12 5.10
CA ASP A 35 -5.55 13.05 5.06
C ASP A 35 -5.19 12.65 3.61
N LEU A 36 -4.13 11.83 3.44
CA LEU A 36 -3.69 11.34 2.14
C LEU A 36 -4.80 10.62 1.35
N GLU A 37 -5.74 9.99 2.04
CA GLU A 37 -6.91 9.35 1.43
C GLU A 37 -7.89 10.38 0.84
N ALA A 38 -8.10 11.51 1.52
CA ALA A 38 -8.90 12.62 1.01
C ALA A 38 -8.23 13.28 -0.21
N TYR A 39 -6.89 13.34 -0.22
CA TYR A 39 -6.15 13.80 -1.38
C TYR A 39 -6.29 12.85 -2.57
N ARG A 40 -6.22 11.52 -2.34
CA ARG A 40 -6.47 10.50 -3.36
C ARG A 40 -7.88 10.64 -3.94
N ALA A 41 -8.89 10.78 -3.09
CA ALA A 41 -10.26 11.01 -3.52
C ALA A 41 -10.40 12.30 -4.37
N LYS A 42 -9.72 13.38 -3.98
CA LYS A 42 -9.69 14.65 -4.75
C LYS A 42 -9.02 14.49 -6.12
N LEU A 43 -7.94 13.71 -6.21
CA LEU A 43 -7.24 13.39 -7.46
C LEU A 43 -8.10 12.55 -8.41
N LEU A 44 -8.80 11.53 -7.89
CA LEU A 44 -9.69 10.69 -8.69
C LEU A 44 -10.98 11.41 -9.12
N ALA A 45 -11.41 12.43 -8.37
CA ALA A 45 -12.65 13.14 -8.65
C ALA A 45 -12.57 14.09 -9.87
N GLY A 46 -11.38 14.53 -10.28
CA GLY A 46 -11.17 15.37 -11.48
C GLY A 46 -11.85 16.74 -11.41
N ASP A 47 -11.05 17.81 -11.43
CA ASP A 47 -11.41 19.24 -11.58
C ASP A 47 -12.92 19.60 -11.69
N GLU A 48 -13.67 19.48 -10.60
CA GLU A 48 -14.99 20.11 -10.49
C GLU A 48 -15.00 21.04 -9.28
N LYS A 49 -15.05 22.34 -9.59
CA LYS A 49 -15.09 23.46 -8.65
C LYS A 49 -16.13 23.22 -7.55
N PRO A 50 -15.84 23.55 -6.28
CA PRO A 50 -16.77 23.30 -5.21
C PRO A 50 -17.97 24.26 -5.30
N LYS A 51 -19.17 23.71 -5.47
CA LYS A 51 -20.41 24.41 -5.08
C LYS A 51 -20.66 24.20 -3.59
N PRO A 52 -21.07 25.22 -2.84
CA PRO A 52 -21.36 25.07 -1.42
C PRO A 52 -22.71 24.35 -1.27
N LEU A 53 -22.68 23.05 -0.99
CA LEU A 53 -23.87 22.33 -0.54
C LEU A 53 -23.85 22.15 0.97
N LYS A 54 -24.56 23.08 1.61
CA LYS A 54 -25.41 22.90 2.79
C LYS A 54 -25.37 21.51 3.43
N GLU A 55 -24.88 21.51 4.66
CA GLU A 55 -25.45 20.87 5.85
C GLU A 55 -26.66 19.96 5.55
N LYS A 56 -26.38 18.67 5.43
CA LYS A 56 -27.34 17.63 5.81
C LYS A 56 -26.61 16.67 6.72
N THR A 57 -26.73 16.97 8.00
CA THR A 57 -26.72 16.02 9.12
C THR A 57 -27.74 14.93 8.82
N LYS A 58 -27.36 13.97 7.98
CA LYS A 58 -27.92 12.64 8.02
C LYS A 58 -26.92 11.84 8.81
N THR A 59 -27.28 11.59 10.05
CA THR A 59 -26.84 10.45 10.85
C THR A 59 -26.53 9.29 9.90
N ARG A 60 -25.25 9.16 9.54
CA ARG A 60 -24.72 7.95 8.95
C ARG A 60 -24.66 7.04 10.16
N GLU A 61 -25.80 6.43 10.45
CA GLU A 61 -25.83 5.21 11.24
C GLU A 61 -25.02 4.23 10.39
N GLN A 62 -23.69 4.28 10.56
CA GLN A 62 -22.76 3.27 10.10
C GLN A 62 -23.32 2.01 10.74
N LYS A 63 -24.06 1.24 9.94
CA LYS A 63 -24.40 -0.13 10.30
C LYS A 63 -23.06 -0.80 10.48
N ARG A 64 -22.57 -0.83 11.73
CA ARG A 64 -21.43 -1.66 12.13
C ARG A 64 -21.65 -3.00 11.47
N ALA A 65 -20.67 -3.41 10.67
CA ALA A 65 -20.74 -4.68 9.99
C ALA A 65 -21.05 -5.76 11.02
N ASP A 66 -21.93 -6.70 10.67
CA ASP A 66 -22.32 -7.76 11.59
C ASP A 66 -21.06 -8.51 12.09
N ARG A 67 -21.08 -9.00 13.33
CA ARG A 67 -19.91 -9.64 13.93
C ARG A 67 -19.36 -10.77 13.07
N ASP A 68 -20.22 -11.49 12.36
CA ASP A 68 -19.84 -12.55 11.42
C ASP A 68 -19.05 -12.00 10.22
N THR A 69 -19.48 -10.87 9.66
CA THR A 69 -18.80 -10.21 8.54
C THR A 69 -17.42 -9.67 8.94
N LEU A 70 -17.27 -9.13 10.15
CA LEU A 70 -15.97 -8.71 10.69
C LEU A 70 -15.03 -9.90 10.91
N LEU A 71 -15.55 -11.02 11.40
CA LEU A 71 -14.78 -12.26 11.55
C LEU A 71 -14.29 -12.80 10.20
N ALA A 72 -15.15 -12.79 9.18
CA ALA A 72 -14.80 -13.19 7.83
C ALA A 72 -13.72 -12.29 7.20
N LEU A 73 -13.85 -10.97 7.34
CA LEU A 73 -12.86 -10.00 6.84
C LEU A 73 -11.51 -10.15 7.54
N ARG A 74 -11.49 -10.33 8.87
CA ARG A 74 -10.26 -10.62 9.61
C ARG A 74 -9.60 -11.93 9.18
N ALA A 75 -10.40 -12.96 8.87
CA ALA A 75 -9.89 -14.22 8.34
C ALA A 75 -9.31 -14.05 6.91
N GLU A 76 -9.92 -13.21 6.08
CA GLU A 76 -9.40 -12.85 4.75
C GLU A 76 -8.05 -12.14 4.86
N VAL A 77 -7.93 -11.14 5.75
CA VAL A 77 -6.65 -10.45 6.02
C VAL A 77 -5.58 -11.44 6.46
N ARG A 78 -5.86 -12.29 7.47
CA ARG A 78 -4.91 -13.32 7.94
C ARG A 78 -4.47 -14.28 6.85
N LYS A 79 -5.37 -14.63 5.93
CA LYS A 79 -5.04 -15.49 4.79
C LYS A 79 -4.11 -14.78 3.81
N CYS A 80 -4.31 -13.49 3.58
CA CYS A 80 -3.40 -12.68 2.76
C CYS A 80 -2.04 -12.50 3.44
N GLU A 81 -1.99 -12.26 4.75
CA GLU A 81 -0.73 -12.19 5.54
C GLU A 81 0.08 -13.49 5.41
N ALA A 82 -0.55 -14.65 5.62
CA ALA A 82 0.12 -15.94 5.48
C ALA A 82 0.64 -16.20 4.05
N ARG A 83 -0.01 -15.62 3.04
CA ARG A 83 0.47 -15.71 1.65
C ARG A 83 1.69 -14.82 1.41
N VAL A 84 1.68 -13.60 1.94
CA VAL A 84 2.82 -12.68 1.88
C VAL A 84 4.03 -13.30 2.58
N GLU A 85 3.85 -13.78 3.82
CA GLU A 85 4.91 -14.44 4.60
C GLU A 85 5.55 -15.60 3.84
N LYS A 86 4.73 -16.49 3.27
CA LYS A 86 5.23 -17.64 2.50
C LYS A 86 6.01 -17.23 1.24
N ILE A 87 5.59 -16.15 0.57
CA ILE A 87 6.29 -15.65 -0.62
C ILE A 87 7.61 -14.99 -0.21
N GLU A 88 7.64 -14.26 0.91
CA GLU A 88 8.88 -13.70 1.45
C GLU A 88 9.88 -14.78 1.83
N GLU A 89 9.45 -15.86 2.48
CA GLU A 89 10.35 -16.99 2.74
C GLU A 89 10.97 -17.57 1.46
N MET A 90 10.21 -17.60 0.36
CA MET A 90 10.72 -18.04 -0.94
C MET A 90 11.69 -17.02 -1.54
N ARG A 91 11.39 -15.72 -1.41
CA ARG A 91 12.26 -14.63 -1.85
C ARG A 91 13.59 -14.67 -1.10
N GLU A 92 13.59 -14.81 0.23
CA GLU A 92 14.81 -14.87 1.03
C GLU A 92 15.70 -16.05 0.63
N LYS A 93 15.11 -17.24 0.42
CA LYS A 93 15.85 -18.43 -0.05
C LYS A 93 16.46 -18.23 -1.43
N LEU A 94 15.79 -17.51 -2.33
CA LEU A 94 16.31 -17.19 -3.65
C LEU A 94 17.37 -16.08 -3.60
N ALA A 95 17.17 -15.05 -2.78
CA ALA A 95 18.13 -13.98 -2.56
C ALA A 95 19.44 -14.53 -1.98
N ALA A 96 19.36 -15.44 -1.00
CA ALA A 96 20.54 -16.10 -0.42
C ALA A 96 21.33 -16.90 -1.47
N LYS A 97 20.64 -17.55 -2.42
CA LYS A 97 21.30 -18.26 -3.53
C LYS A 97 21.94 -17.29 -4.53
N LEU A 98 21.26 -16.19 -4.86
CA LEU A 98 21.77 -15.15 -5.76
C LEU A 98 22.90 -14.31 -5.15
N ALA A 99 23.04 -14.31 -3.82
CA ALA A 99 24.13 -13.66 -3.11
C ALA A 99 25.42 -14.49 -3.06
N ASP A 100 25.38 -15.76 -3.48
CA ASP A 100 26.57 -16.62 -3.52
C ASP A 100 27.52 -16.17 -4.65
N PRO A 101 28.75 -15.73 -4.33
CA PRO A 101 29.72 -15.27 -5.33
C PRO A 101 30.06 -16.34 -6.37
N ALA A 102 30.00 -17.61 -6.00
CA ALA A 102 30.34 -18.70 -6.90
C ALA A 102 29.33 -18.82 -8.05
N LEU A 103 28.12 -18.27 -7.91
CA LEU A 103 27.07 -18.33 -8.94
C LEU A 103 27.39 -17.44 -10.16
N TYR A 104 28.38 -16.55 -10.04
CA TYR A 104 28.79 -15.59 -11.08
C TYR A 104 30.06 -16.01 -11.85
N GLU A 105 30.57 -17.22 -11.60
CA GLU A 105 31.65 -17.80 -12.39
C GLU A 105 31.18 -18.11 -13.82
N ASP A 106 32.06 -17.95 -14.82
CA ASP A 106 31.75 -18.02 -16.26
C ASP A 106 31.00 -19.31 -16.68
N ASP A 107 31.26 -20.44 -16.00
CA ASP A 107 30.62 -21.72 -16.28
C ASP A 107 29.14 -21.82 -15.83
N ARG A 108 28.63 -20.82 -15.09
CA ARG A 108 27.27 -20.84 -14.49
C ARG A 108 26.37 -19.66 -14.87
N ILE A 109 26.74 -18.89 -15.88
CA ILE A 109 25.96 -17.74 -16.38
C ILE A 109 24.53 -18.16 -16.77
N GLY A 110 24.33 -19.34 -17.35
CA GLY A 110 23.01 -19.86 -17.69
C GLY A 110 22.12 -20.17 -16.48
N ASP A 111 22.71 -20.67 -15.39
CA ASP A 111 22.00 -20.86 -14.12
C ASP A 111 21.64 -19.51 -13.49
N LEU A 112 22.56 -18.53 -13.55
CA LEU A 112 22.34 -17.18 -13.04
C LEU A 112 21.08 -16.54 -13.65
N GLU A 113 20.94 -16.57 -14.97
CA GLU A 113 19.80 -15.99 -15.68
C GLU A 113 18.47 -16.66 -15.28
N VAL A 114 18.48 -17.99 -15.09
CA VAL A 114 17.32 -18.74 -14.60
C VAL A 114 16.95 -18.35 -13.17
N TRP A 115 17.93 -18.21 -12.28
CA TRP A 115 17.70 -17.80 -10.89
C TRP A 115 17.21 -16.35 -10.77
N GLN A 116 17.76 -15.44 -11.58
CA GLN A 116 17.29 -14.06 -11.66
C GLN A 116 15.85 -13.97 -12.16
N LYS A 117 15.50 -14.75 -13.20
CA LYS A 117 14.12 -14.80 -13.69
C LYS A 117 13.16 -15.32 -12.64
N LYS A 118 13.50 -16.41 -11.95
CA LYS A 118 12.70 -16.95 -10.84
C LYS A 118 12.55 -15.93 -9.70
N TYR A 119 13.60 -15.20 -9.38
CA TYR A 119 13.55 -14.14 -8.37
C TYR A 119 12.61 -13.01 -8.80
N ALA A 120 12.67 -12.57 -10.06
CA ALA A 120 11.74 -11.58 -10.59
C ALA A 120 10.27 -12.06 -10.54
N GLU A 121 10.00 -13.32 -10.88
CA GLU A 121 8.65 -13.91 -10.77
C GLU A 121 8.15 -13.95 -9.32
N VAL A 122 9.03 -14.25 -8.35
CA VAL A 122 8.69 -14.22 -6.92
C VAL A 122 8.42 -12.81 -6.42
N MET A 123 9.22 -11.82 -6.85
CA MET A 123 8.99 -10.41 -6.53
C MET A 123 7.66 -9.90 -7.11
N GLU A 124 7.33 -10.27 -8.34
CA GLU A 124 6.02 -9.92 -8.93
C GLU A 124 4.86 -10.62 -8.19
N GLY A 125 5.07 -11.85 -7.75
CA GLY A 125 4.12 -12.59 -6.93
C GLY A 125 3.90 -11.96 -5.55
N LEU A 126 4.97 -11.43 -4.95
CA LEU A 126 4.92 -10.71 -3.68
C LEU A 126 4.10 -9.43 -3.81
N ASP A 127 4.41 -8.59 -4.80
CA ASP A 127 3.71 -7.33 -5.04
C ASP A 127 2.19 -7.55 -5.19
N LYS A 128 1.80 -8.58 -5.96
CA LYS A 128 0.38 -8.97 -6.09
C LYS A 128 -0.23 -9.46 -4.78
N ALA A 129 0.53 -10.17 -3.94
CA ALA A 129 0.06 -10.66 -2.65
C ALA A 129 -0.10 -9.51 -1.64
N GLU A 130 0.82 -8.56 -1.63
CA GLU A 130 0.77 -7.34 -0.82
C GLU A 130 -0.41 -6.46 -1.23
N ALA A 131 -0.64 -6.28 -2.54
CA ALA A 131 -1.81 -5.55 -3.05
C ALA A 131 -3.14 -6.19 -2.62
N LEU A 132 -3.22 -7.53 -2.60
CA LEU A 132 -4.39 -8.25 -2.10
C LEU A 132 -4.56 -8.11 -0.59
N TRP A 133 -3.46 -8.11 0.17
CA TRP A 133 -3.48 -7.90 1.61
C TRP A 133 -3.96 -6.48 1.95
N MET A 134 -3.40 -5.46 1.28
CA MET A 134 -3.82 -4.06 1.40
C MET A 134 -5.32 -3.90 1.14
N ALA A 135 -5.81 -4.44 0.02
CA ALA A 135 -7.23 -4.37 -0.31
C ALA A 135 -8.12 -5.10 0.71
N ALA A 136 -7.65 -6.19 1.32
CA ALA A 136 -8.38 -6.88 2.38
C ALA A 136 -8.39 -6.08 3.70
N SER A 137 -7.28 -5.40 4.03
CA SER A 137 -7.19 -4.51 5.20
C SER A 137 -8.12 -3.31 5.06
N GLU A 138 -8.08 -2.63 3.91
CA GLU A 138 -8.96 -1.49 3.60
C GLU A 138 -10.44 -1.87 3.78
N ARG A 139 -10.84 -3.08 3.35
CA ARG A 139 -12.21 -3.58 3.55
C ARG A 139 -12.55 -3.83 5.02
N LEU A 140 -11.60 -4.34 5.79
CA LEU A 140 -11.79 -4.57 7.23
C LEU A 140 -11.93 -3.24 7.96
N GLU A 141 -11.05 -2.27 7.70
CA GLU A 141 -11.06 -0.94 8.31
C GLU A 141 -12.36 -0.19 7.98
N ALA A 142 -12.80 -0.25 6.71
CA ALA A 142 -14.08 0.33 6.29
C ALA A 142 -15.31 -0.33 6.94
N ALA A 143 -15.19 -1.57 7.41
CA ALA A 143 -16.25 -2.30 8.10
C ALA A 143 -16.23 -2.07 9.63
N GLU A 144 -15.07 -1.77 10.19
CA GLU A 144 -14.88 -1.43 11.61
C GLU A 144 -15.20 0.04 11.93
N GLY A 145 -15.02 0.94 10.95
CA GLY A 145 -15.31 2.38 11.03
C GLY A 145 -16.77 2.75 10.80
#